data_AF-A0A160T0Z2-F1
#
_entry.id   AF-A0A160T0Z2-F1
#
_cell.length_a   1.000
_cell.length_b   1.000
_cell.length_c   1.000
_cell.angle_alpha   90.00
_cell.angle_beta   90.00
_cell.angle_gamma   90.00
#
_symmetry.space_group_name_H-M   'P 1'
#
loop_
_entity.id
_entity.type
_entity.pdbx_description
1 polymer ?
#
loop_
_entity_poly.entity_id
_entity_poly.type
_entity_poly.pdbx_seq_one_letter_code
_entity_poly.pdbx_strand_id
1 'polypeptide(L)'
;MQLEPGGQITHIDLELMRLKLALSPGQRLLAMLDTHRFVVAVIRGRLREQRPELSDHEIGFLIIEEIERAKRHEFRPLPLFSRPAQT
;
A
#
# COMPACT_ATOMS: atom_id res chain seq x y z
N MET A 1 2.30 -30.47 15.53
CA MET A 1 2.96 -29.24 15.99
C MET A 1 2.73 -28.20 14.89
N GLN A 2 1.67 -27.38 14.86
CA GLN A 2 1.19 -26.32 15.77
C GLN A 2 2.16 -25.12 15.92
N LEU A 3 1.96 -24.13 15.01
CA LEU A 3 2.04 -22.64 15.00
C LEU A 3 3.35 -21.81 15.17
N GLU A 4 3.67 -21.03 14.09
CA GLU A 4 4.02 -19.57 13.94
C GLU A 4 5.19 -18.94 14.77
N PRO A 5 5.71 -17.70 14.54
CA PRO A 5 5.81 -16.77 13.38
C PRO A 5 7.27 -16.29 13.11
N GLY A 6 7.59 -15.75 11.93
CA GLY A 6 8.90 -15.06 11.74
C GLY A 6 9.36 -14.90 10.30
N GLY A 7 8.81 -13.92 9.58
CA GLY A 7 9.40 -13.52 8.29
C GLY A 7 10.82 -13.01 8.52
N GLN A 8 11.82 -13.63 7.88
CA GLN A 8 13.19 -13.15 7.93
C GLN A 8 13.25 -11.72 7.36
N ILE A 9 13.67 -10.76 8.18
CA ILE A 9 13.95 -9.40 7.72
C ILE A 9 15.22 -9.47 6.86
N THR A 10 15.08 -9.21 5.58
CA THR A 10 16.23 -9.19 4.67
C THR A 10 17.04 -7.91 4.84
N HIS A 11 18.29 -7.91 4.35
CA HIS A 11 19.10 -6.68 4.34
C HIS A 11 18.42 -5.53 3.58
N ILE A 12 17.68 -5.86 2.52
CA ILE A 12 16.92 -4.91 1.70
C ILE A 12 15.81 -4.25 2.52
N ASP A 13 15.13 -5.01 3.38
CA ASP A 13 14.07 -4.48 4.24
C ASP A 13 14.61 -3.46 5.27
N LEU A 14 15.78 -3.74 5.85
CA LEU A 14 16.44 -2.83 6.80
C LEU A 14 16.88 -1.52 6.14
N GLU A 15 17.43 -1.59 4.93
CA GLU A 15 17.86 -0.42 4.18
C GLU A 15 16.66 0.42 3.75
N LEU A 16 15.60 -0.22 3.25
CA LEU A 16 14.35 0.45 2.93
C LEU A 16 13.71 1.12 4.15
N MET A 17 13.70 0.47 5.31
CA MET A 17 13.22 1.05 6.56
C MET A 17 14.04 2.28 6.96
N ARG A 18 15.38 2.21 6.90
CA ARG A 18 16.26 3.35 7.18
C ARG A 18 15.99 4.53 6.25
N LEU A 19 15.87 4.26 4.95
CA LEU A 19 15.55 5.29 3.95
C LEU A 19 14.19 5.95 4.23
N LYS A 20 13.16 5.17 4.55
CA LYS A 20 11.82 5.70 4.90
C LYS A 20 11.82 6.53 6.19
N LEU A 21 12.62 6.15 7.19
CA LEU A 21 12.77 6.91 8.44
C LEU A 21 13.54 8.21 8.25
N ALA A 22 14.49 8.24 7.30
CA ALA A 22 15.26 9.44 6.97
C ALA A 22 14.46 10.54 6.26
N LEU A 23 13.29 10.20 5.69
CA LEU A 23 12.41 11.18 5.06
C LEU A 23 11.79 12.12 6.10
N SER A 24 11.71 13.40 5.79
CA SER A 24 10.90 14.34 6.56
C SER A 24 9.40 13.99 6.46
N PRO A 25 8.55 14.45 7.40
CA PRO A 25 7.11 14.27 7.30
C PRO A 25 6.53 14.72 5.95
N GLY A 26 7.01 15.86 5.42
CA GLY A 26 6.59 16.36 4.11
C GLY A 26 7.02 15.46 2.95
N GLN A 27 8.25 14.94 2.98
CA GLN A 27 8.73 14.00 1.96
C GLN A 27 7.96 12.68 1.98
N ARG A 28 7.59 12.18 3.17
CA ARG A 28 6.74 10.99 3.29
C ARG A 28 5.37 11.21 2.67
N LEU A 29 4.74 12.36 2.94
CA LEU A 29 3.44 12.70 2.35
C LEU A 29 3.54 12.78 0.82
N LEU A 30 4.56 13.47 0.29
CA LEU A 30 4.78 13.55 -1.16
C LEU A 30 4.97 12.16 -1.78
N ALA A 31 5.81 11.31 -1.19
CA ALA A 31 6.01 9.94 -1.66
C ALA A 31 4.71 9.11 -1.65
N MET A 32 3.86 9.27 -0.63
CA MET A 32 2.54 8.63 -0.58
C MET A 32 1.60 9.14 -1.68
N LEU A 33 1.56 10.46 -1.91
CA LEU A 33 0.73 11.07 -2.95
C LEU A 33 1.18 10.66 -4.35
N ASP A 34 2.48 10.60 -4.60
CA ASP A 34 3.04 10.17 -5.88
C ASP A 34 2.77 8.69 -6.13
N THR A 35 2.94 7.84 -5.10
CA THR A 35 2.57 6.42 -5.17
C THR A 35 1.07 6.27 -5.47
N HIS A 36 0.21 7.03 -4.79
CA HIS A 36 -1.23 7.00 -5.04
C HIS A 36 -1.57 7.39 -6.48
N ARG A 37 -0.98 8.47 -7.00
CA ARG A 37 -1.15 8.90 -8.40
C ARG A 37 -0.73 7.82 -9.38
N PHE A 38 0.41 7.19 -9.14
CA PHE A 38 0.92 6.11 -9.99
C PHE A 38 -0.04 4.91 -10.00
N VAL A 39 -0.46 4.42 -8.82
CA VAL A 39 -1.38 3.27 -8.70
C VAL A 39 -2.71 3.56 -9.41
N VAL A 40 -3.29 4.74 -9.21
CA VAL A 40 -4.53 5.14 -9.92
C VAL A 40 -4.34 5.17 -11.43
N ALA A 41 -3.20 5.67 -11.93
CA ALA A 41 -2.90 5.69 -13.36
C ALA A 41 -2.78 4.27 -13.94
N VAL A 42 -2.13 3.35 -13.22
CA VAL A 42 -2.03 1.93 -13.63
C VAL A 42 -3.41 1.27 -13.69
N ILE A 43 -4.23 1.45 -12.64
CA ILE A 43 -5.60 0.90 -12.61
C ILE A 43 -6.41 1.45 -13.78
N ARG A 44 -6.35 2.77 -14.02
CA ARG A 44 -7.03 3.42 -15.14
C ARG A 44 -6.59 2.87 -16.49
N GLY A 45 -5.29 2.69 -16.70
CA GLY A 45 -4.74 2.10 -17.93
C GLY A 45 -5.31 0.71 -18.17
N ARG A 46 -5.26 -0.15 -17.15
CA ARG A 46 -5.82 -1.51 -17.21
C ARG A 46 -7.32 -1.52 -17.52
N LEU A 47 -8.09 -0.63 -16.89
CA LEU A 47 -9.54 -0.55 -17.12
C LEU A 47 -9.85 -0.10 -18.55
N ARG A 48 -9.10 0.86 -19.11
CA ARG A 48 -9.30 1.31 -20.49
C ARG A 48 -8.95 0.22 -21.51
N GLU A 49 -7.93 -0.60 -21.24
CA GLU A 49 -7.61 -1.75 -22.09
C GLU A 49 -8.71 -2.82 -22.05
N GLN A 50 -9.30 -3.07 -20.88
CA GLN A 50 -10.32 -4.09 -20.68
C GLN A 50 -11.73 -3.66 -21.11
N ARG A 51 -12.02 -2.36 -21.05
CA ARG A 51 -13.35 -1.77 -21.28
C ARG A 51 -13.22 -0.47 -22.08
N PRO A 52 -12.80 -0.54 -23.36
CA PRO A 52 -12.58 0.64 -24.20
C PRO A 52 -13.85 1.44 -24.49
N GLU A 53 -15.03 0.84 -24.32
CA GLU A 53 -16.34 1.45 -24.54
C GLU A 53 -16.78 2.41 -23.43
N LEU A 54 -16.17 2.33 -22.24
CA LEU A 54 -16.57 3.14 -21.10
C LEU A 54 -16.05 4.57 -21.21
N SER A 55 -16.89 5.51 -20.81
CA SER A 55 -16.50 6.91 -20.65
C SER A 55 -15.52 7.09 -19.50
N ASP A 56 -14.79 8.20 -19.50
CA ASP A 56 -13.88 8.56 -18.40
C ASP A 56 -14.58 8.67 -17.05
N HIS A 57 -15.86 9.04 -17.06
CA HIS A 57 -16.67 9.12 -15.85
C HIS A 57 -16.96 7.74 -15.26
N GLU A 58 -17.34 6.78 -16.10
CA GLU A 58 -17.60 5.38 -15.71
C GLU A 58 -16.31 4.69 -15.25
N ILE A 59 -15.19 4.93 -15.94
CA ILE A 59 -13.86 4.47 -15.50
C ILE A 59 -13.51 5.07 -14.13
N GLY A 60 -13.83 6.34 -13.91
CA GLY A 60 -13.68 7.01 -12.61
C GLY A 60 -14.42 6.30 -11.48
N PHE A 61 -15.67 5.89 -11.71
CA PHE A 61 -16.44 5.13 -10.73
C PHE A 61 -15.82 3.77 -10.40
N LEU A 62 -15.36 3.04 -11.42
CA LEU A 62 -14.72 1.73 -11.21
C LEU A 62 -13.41 1.84 -10.43
N ILE A 63 -12.65 2.92 -10.62
CA ILE A 63 -11.44 3.19 -9.83
C ILE A 63 -11.81 3.39 -8.35
N ILE A 64 -12.87 4.15 -8.05
CA ILE A 64 -13.32 4.36 -6.68
C ILE A 64 -13.77 3.03 -6.05
N GLU A 65 -14.54 2.22 -6.78
CA GLU A 65 -14.97 0.90 -6.33
C GLU A 65 -13.79 -0.01 -6.00
N GLU A 66 -12.76 -0.01 -6.84
CA GLU A 66 -11.53 -0.78 -6.64
C GLU A 66 -10.78 -0.33 -5.37
N ILE A 67 -10.66 0.99 -5.14
CA ILE A 67 -10.03 1.54 -3.93
C ILE A 67 -10.83 1.14 -2.69
N GLU A 68 -12.16 1.26 -2.73
CA GLU A 68 -13.02 0.85 -1.62
C GLU A 68 -12.97 -0.67 -1.37
N ARG A 69 -12.82 -1.47 -2.43
CA ARG A 69 -12.57 -2.91 -2.31
C ARG A 69 -11.25 -3.18 -1.61
N ALA A 70 -10.16 -2.52 -2.03
CA ALA A 70 -8.85 -2.69 -1.40
C ALA A 70 -8.85 -2.29 0.09
N LYS A 71 -9.55 -1.20 0.46
CA LYS A 71 -9.73 -0.80 1.87
C LYS A 71 -10.41 -1.86 2.73
N ARG A 72 -11.32 -2.66 2.16
CA ARG A 72 -11.93 -3.80 2.87
C ARG A 72 -10.95 -4.97 3.07
N HIS A 73 -9.82 -4.96 2.37
CA HIS A 73 -8.82 -6.02 2.38
C HIS A 73 -7.48 -5.63 3.06
N GLU A 74 -7.28 -4.39 3.53
CA GLU A 74 -6.10 -3.97 4.33
C GLU A 74 -6.56 -3.25 5.63
N PHE A 75 -6.01 -3.44 6.83
CA PHE A 75 -4.65 -3.80 7.26
C PHE A 75 -4.76 -4.57 8.61
N ARG A 76 -4.19 -5.77 8.74
CA ARG A 76 -3.86 -6.34 10.06
C ARG A 76 -2.50 -5.76 10.43
N PRO A 77 -2.38 -4.82 11.38
CA PRO A 77 -1.06 -4.36 11.78
C PRO A 77 -0.29 -5.57 12.30
N LEU A 78 0.80 -5.93 11.62
CA LEU A 78 1.82 -6.74 12.27
C LEU A 78 2.27 -5.93 13.49
N PRO A 79 2.21 -6.49 14.71
CA PRO A 79 2.60 -5.76 15.90
C PRO A 79 4.08 -5.42 15.78
N LEU A 80 4.38 -4.17 15.41
CA LEU A 80 5.75 -3.77 15.12
C LEU A 80 6.60 -3.69 16.38
N PHE A 81 6.01 -3.62 17.58
CA PHE A 81 6.72 -3.73 18.85
C PHE A 81 5.78 -4.27 19.93
N SER A 82 5.82 -5.58 20.19
CA SER A 82 5.38 -6.08 21.49
C SER A 82 6.37 -5.56 22.53
N ARG A 83 5.98 -4.52 23.26
CA ARG A 83 6.72 -4.03 24.43
C ARG A 83 6.94 -5.23 25.35
N PRO A 84 8.18 -5.59 25.74
CA PRO A 84 8.35 -6.68 26.69
C PRO A 84 7.61 -6.30 27.97
N ALA A 85 6.79 -7.23 28.46
CA ALA A 85 6.08 -7.08 29.72
C ALA A 85 7.13 -6.78 30.79
N GLN A 86 7.08 -5.55 31.34
CA GLN A 86 7.90 -5.17 32.47
C GLN A 86 7.40 -5.99 33.66
N THR A 87 8.31 -6.81 34.21
CA THR A 87 8.09 -7.60 35.43
C THR A 87 8.43 -6.76 36.65
#